data_AF-A0A1X0RSR3-F1
#
_entry.id   AF-A0A1X0RSR3-F1
#
_cell.length_a   1.000
_cell.length_b   1.000
_cell.length_c   1.000
_cell.angle_alpha   90.00
_cell.angle_beta   90.00
_cell.angle_gamma   90.00
#
_symmetry.space_group_name_H-M   'P 1'
#
loop_
_entity.id
_entity.type
_entity.pdbx_description
1 polymer ?
#
loop_
_entity_poly.entity_id
_entity_poly.type
_entity_poly.pdbx_seq_one_letter_code
_entity_poly.pdbx_strand_id
1 'polypeptide(L)'
;MVIGGADERLSIIDLSRNSVNRTTRHPGKISQLLQSNLNPNIVLITRSIYNDQFQIYDLREPEHQAIKLKFGQSEKENFSRYVKADMHKNGYMVACGGQDMAKVNFWDLRYCNVGNAPSFSMDIQSTPRVLVSMFVPGQDTVITASSTRYMTWLDYTVRENEIVKEFD
;
A
#
# COMPACT_ATOMS: atom_id res chain seq x y z
N MET A 1 1.06 19.65 -2.21
CA MET A 1 0.28 18.60 -2.91
C MET A 1 1.25 17.60 -3.52
N VAL A 2 0.94 16.30 -3.46
CA VAL A 2 1.76 15.25 -4.07
C VAL A 2 0.99 14.62 -5.21
N ILE A 3 1.61 14.51 -6.38
CA ILE A 3 1.00 13.92 -7.57
C ILE A 3 1.93 12.87 -8.16
N GLY A 4 1.36 11.85 -8.80
CA GLY A 4 2.13 10.85 -9.53
C GLY A 4 1.26 10.12 -10.54
N GLY A 5 1.87 9.54 -11.56
CA GLY A 5 1.12 8.91 -12.63
C GLY A 5 1.90 7.95 -13.52
N ALA A 6 1.37 7.78 -14.74
CA ALA A 6 1.86 6.82 -15.72
C ALA A 6 3.20 7.19 -16.37
N ASP A 7 3.68 8.42 -16.14
CA ASP A 7 5.00 8.90 -16.55
C ASP A 7 6.11 8.51 -15.57
N GLU A 8 5.79 7.69 -14.56
CA GLU A 8 6.72 7.19 -13.55
C GLU A 8 7.30 8.29 -12.64
N ARG A 9 6.68 9.47 -12.61
CA ARG A 9 7.16 10.61 -11.84
C ARG A 9 6.27 10.87 -10.64
N LEU A 10 6.90 11.15 -9.51
CA LEU A 10 6.29 11.72 -8.31
C LEU A 10 6.71 13.19 -8.23
N SER A 11 5.75 14.10 -8.18
CA SER A 11 6.02 15.53 -8.04
C SER A 11 5.40 16.08 -6.77
N ILE A 12 6.19 16.87 -6.04
CA ILE A 12 5.77 17.62 -4.86
C ILE A 12 5.58 19.06 -5.29
N ILE A 13 4.35 19.55 -5.19
CA ILE A 13 3.95 20.89 -5.61
C ILE A 13 3.68 21.72 -4.37
N ASP A 14 4.34 22.88 -4.29
CA ASP A 14 4.00 23.94 -3.36
C ASP A 14 2.83 24.75 -3.92
N LEU A 15 1.67 24.62 -3.28
CA LEU A 15 0.46 25.32 -3.69
C LEU A 15 0.53 26.82 -3.39
N SER A 16 1.34 27.25 -2.41
CA SER A 16 1.48 28.67 -2.06
C SER A 16 2.28 29.44 -3.12
N ARG A 17 3.27 28.77 -3.72
CA ARG A 17 4.14 29.32 -4.77
C ARG A 17 3.69 28.94 -6.18
N ASN A 18 2.71 28.05 -6.29
CA ASN A 18 2.28 27.41 -7.52
C ASN A 18 3.46 26.84 -8.34
N SER A 19 4.42 26.21 -7.64
CA SER A 19 5.67 25.73 -8.22
C SER A 19 5.93 24.27 -7.84
N VAL A 20 6.62 23.56 -8.72
CA VAL A 20 7.11 22.21 -8.42
C VAL A 20 8.36 22.33 -7.54
N ASN A 21 8.29 21.82 -6.32
CA ASN A 21 9.44 21.79 -5.41
C ASN A 21 10.44 20.71 -5.81
N ARG A 22 9.93 19.54 -6.19
CA ARG A 22 10.73 18.36 -6.52
C ARG A 22 9.96 17.41 -7.43
N THR A 23 10.67 16.79 -8.36
CA THR A 23 10.16 15.67 -9.16
C THR A 23 11.17 14.52 -9.09
N THR A 24 10.70 13.33 -8.73
CA THR A 24 11.53 12.13 -8.60
C THR A 24 10.97 11.03 -9.49
N ARG A 25 11.84 10.20 -10.08
CA ARG A 25 11.40 9.08 -10.93
C ARG A 25 11.34 7.79 -10.11
N HIS A 26 10.24 7.08 -10.21
CA HIS A 26 10.01 5.79 -9.55
C HIS A 26 9.84 4.71 -10.63
N PRO A 27 10.56 3.58 -10.57
CA PRO A 27 10.36 2.51 -11.53
C PRO A 27 8.90 2.01 -11.52
N GLY A 28 8.27 2.01 -12.69
CA GLY A 28 6.88 1.62 -12.89
C GLY A 28 5.86 2.74 -12.68
N LYS A 29 4.72 2.61 -13.36
CA LYS A 29 3.63 3.60 -13.31
C LYS A 29 3.08 3.71 -11.90
N ILE A 30 2.86 4.93 -11.41
CA ILE A 30 2.23 5.17 -10.11
C ILE A 30 0.71 5.08 -10.31
N SER A 31 0.07 4.13 -9.63
CA SER A 31 -1.38 3.89 -9.75
C SER A 31 -2.18 4.50 -8.59
N GLN A 32 -1.57 4.70 -7.44
CA GLN A 32 -2.22 5.25 -6.24
C GLN A 32 -1.19 5.94 -5.34
N LEU A 33 -1.62 7.04 -4.73
CA LEU A 33 -0.92 7.72 -3.64
C LEU A 33 -1.88 7.81 -2.47
N LEU A 34 -1.47 7.32 -1.30
CA LEU A 34 -2.23 7.41 -0.06
C LEU A 34 -1.37 8.13 0.98
N GLN A 35 -1.84 9.27 1.46
CA GLN A 35 -1.20 9.99 2.55
C GLN A 35 -1.62 9.38 3.88
N SER A 36 -0.68 9.16 4.80
CA SER A 36 -0.99 8.60 6.10
C SER A 36 -1.84 9.55 6.92
N ASN A 37 -2.87 9.02 7.58
CA ASN A 37 -3.74 9.78 8.48
C ASN A 37 -3.03 10.19 9.78
N LEU A 38 -1.98 9.46 10.21
CA LEU A 38 -1.22 9.79 11.42
C LEU A 38 -0.09 10.79 11.17
N ASN A 39 0.54 10.72 10.00
CA ASN A 39 1.64 11.60 9.67
C ASN A 39 1.52 12.09 8.22
N PRO A 40 1.20 13.38 8.00
CA PRO A 40 1.02 13.92 6.66
C PRO A 40 2.32 13.90 5.82
N ASN A 41 3.48 13.69 6.43
CA ASN A 41 4.73 13.58 5.67
C ASN A 41 4.95 12.19 5.09
N ILE A 42 4.15 11.20 5.49
CA ILE A 42 4.28 9.83 5.02
C ILE A 42 3.26 9.56 3.93
N VAL A 43 3.73 9.04 2.80
CA VAL A 43 2.90 8.66 1.66
C VAL A 43 3.20 7.20 1.29
N LEU A 44 2.15 6.40 1.20
CA LEU A 44 2.17 5.08 0.57
C LEU A 44 1.99 5.26 -0.94
N ILE A 45 3.01 4.84 -1.69
CA ILE A 45 3.01 4.86 -3.16
C ILE A 45 2.73 3.44 -3.65
N THR A 46 1.70 3.27 -4.49
CA THR A 46 1.44 2.01 -5.20
C THR A 46 1.89 2.12 -6.65
N ARG A 47 2.66 1.13 -7.09
CA ARG A 47 3.29 1.08 -8.42
C ARG A 47 2.85 -0.15 -9.19
N SER A 48 2.68 0.00 -10.50
CA SER A 48 2.33 -1.06 -11.44
C SER A 48 3.56 -1.85 -11.88
N ILE A 49 4.10 -2.66 -10.97
CA ILE A 49 5.27 -3.53 -11.17
C ILE A 49 5.00 -4.94 -10.61
N TYR A 50 5.86 -5.90 -10.91
CA TYR A 50 5.69 -7.31 -10.54
C TYR A 50 6.09 -7.66 -9.09
N ASN A 51 7.04 -6.91 -8.50
CA ASN A 51 7.51 -7.05 -7.12
C ASN A 51 7.57 -5.69 -6.42
N ASP A 52 7.47 -5.67 -5.09
CA ASP A 52 7.61 -4.48 -4.26
C ASP A 52 6.73 -3.30 -4.70
N GLN A 53 5.46 -3.58 -5.00
CA GLN A 53 4.52 -2.61 -5.55
C GLN A 53 4.38 -1.38 -4.65
N PHE A 54 4.60 -1.53 -3.35
CA PHE A 54 4.40 -0.50 -2.35
C PHE A 54 5.71 0.14 -1.90
N GLN A 55 5.67 1.45 -1.69
CA GLN A 55 6.76 2.19 -1.08
C GLN A 55 6.24 3.13 0.00
N ILE A 56 6.94 3.18 1.13
CA ILE A 56 6.77 4.24 2.12
C ILE A 56 7.72 5.37 1.77
N TYR A 57 7.15 6.55 1.52
CA TYR A 57 7.87 7.75 1.12
C TYR A 57 7.72 8.85 2.17
N ASP A 58 8.83 9.41 2.65
CA ASP A 58 8.85 10.57 3.54
C ASP A 58 9.09 11.85 2.74
N LEU A 59 8.12 12.77 2.78
CA LEU A 59 8.14 14.04 2.06
C LEU A 59 9.18 15.04 2.59
N ARG A 60 9.65 14.87 3.83
CA ARG A 60 10.63 15.79 4.45
C ARG A 60 12.05 15.51 4.01
N GLU A 61 12.30 14.28 3.57
CA GLU A 61 13.64 13.77 3.32
C GLU A 61 14.06 14.07 1.89
N PRO A 62 15.37 14.23 1.63
CA PRO A 62 15.88 14.38 0.27
C PRO A 62 15.61 13.11 -0.55
N GLU A 63 15.52 13.24 -1.87
CA GLU A 63 15.10 12.17 -2.79
C GLU A 63 15.78 10.81 -2.53
N HIS A 64 17.10 10.82 -2.35
CA HIS A 64 17.91 9.62 -2.16
C HIS A 64 17.65 8.89 -0.84
N GLN A 65 16.98 9.53 0.14
CA GLN A 65 16.60 8.96 1.44
C GLN A 65 15.08 8.97 1.68
N ALA A 66 14.30 9.44 0.71
CA ALA A 66 12.86 9.60 0.87
C ALA A 66 12.11 8.26 0.91
N ILE A 67 12.60 7.25 0.18
CA ILE A 67 12.02 5.90 0.22
C ILE A 67 12.55 5.18 1.46
N LYS A 68 11.67 4.96 2.45
CA LYS A 68 12.01 4.32 3.73
C LYS A 68 11.80 2.82 3.72
N LEU A 69 10.85 2.33 2.92
CA LEU A 69 10.54 0.92 2.82
C LEU A 69 9.98 0.60 1.43
N LYS A 70 10.34 -0.57 0.92
CA LYS A 70 9.74 -1.19 -0.27
C LYS A 70 9.21 -2.55 0.15
N PHE A 71 7.99 -2.86 -0.26
CA PHE A 71 7.32 -4.10 0.12
C PHE A 71 6.20 -4.41 -0.87
N GLY A 72 5.68 -5.62 -0.80
CA GLY A 72 4.59 -6.05 -1.64
C GLY A 72 4.52 -7.56 -1.72
N GLN A 73 4.09 -8.05 -2.87
CA GLN A 73 4.05 -9.47 -3.16
C GLN A 73 4.54 -9.73 -4.58
N SER A 74 5.00 -10.94 -4.84
CA SER A 74 5.32 -11.35 -6.20
C SER A 74 4.04 -11.71 -6.95
N GLU A 75 3.79 -10.98 -8.04
CA GLU A 75 2.71 -11.23 -8.98
C GLU A 75 3.30 -11.74 -10.30
N LYS A 76 2.53 -12.52 -11.06
CA LYS A 76 2.94 -13.02 -12.39
C LYS A 76 2.98 -11.91 -13.43
N GLU A 77 2.18 -10.87 -13.24
CA GLU A 77 2.08 -9.70 -14.12
C GLU A 77 2.31 -8.40 -13.35
N ASN A 78 2.49 -7.30 -14.09
CA ASN A 78 2.55 -5.98 -13.48
C ASN A 78 1.24 -5.66 -12.75
N PHE A 79 1.37 -5.13 -11.53
CA PHE A 79 0.24 -4.78 -10.71
C PHE A 79 -0.73 -3.82 -11.42
N SER A 80 -1.96 -4.28 -11.67
CA SER A 80 -2.95 -3.46 -12.39
C SER A 80 -3.18 -2.10 -11.73
N ARG A 81 -3.37 -1.09 -12.58
CA ARG A 81 -3.76 0.27 -12.17
C ARG A 81 -5.07 0.34 -11.38
N TYR A 82 -5.92 -0.69 -11.52
CA TYR A 82 -7.19 -0.79 -10.83
C TYR A 82 -7.06 -1.38 -9.44
N VAL A 83 -5.90 -1.98 -9.10
CA VAL A 83 -5.68 -2.43 -7.73
C VAL A 83 -5.38 -1.24 -6.83
N LYS A 84 -6.09 -1.19 -5.71
CA LYS A 84 -5.99 -0.17 -4.69
C LYS A 84 -5.75 -0.84 -3.35
N ALA A 85 -4.59 -0.52 -2.78
CA ALA A 85 -4.32 -0.81 -1.38
C ALA A 85 -5.03 0.23 -0.50
N ASP A 86 -5.08 -0.05 0.79
CA ASP A 86 -5.47 0.93 1.80
C ASP A 86 -4.53 0.87 3.01
N MET A 87 -4.42 2.00 3.70
CA MET A 87 -3.62 2.13 4.93
C MET A 87 -4.57 2.37 6.10
N HIS A 88 -4.47 1.50 7.10
CA HIS A 88 -5.30 1.59 8.30
C HIS A 88 -5.03 2.90 9.05
N LYS A 89 -6.03 3.36 9.82
CA LYS A 89 -5.95 4.59 10.63
C LYS A 89 -4.81 4.60 11.65
N ASN A 90 -4.30 3.43 12.03
CA ASN A 90 -3.14 3.29 12.92
C ASN A 90 -1.81 3.65 12.23
N GLY A 91 -1.81 3.93 10.93
CA GLY A 91 -0.66 4.40 10.17
C GLY A 91 0.45 3.37 9.92
N TYR A 92 0.31 2.14 10.42
CA TYR A 92 1.32 1.09 10.26
C TYR A 92 0.79 -0.19 9.63
N MET A 93 -0.51 -0.34 9.40
CA MET A 93 -1.05 -1.52 8.74
C MET A 93 -1.53 -1.16 7.33
N VAL A 94 -1.15 -1.97 6.35
CA VAL A 94 -1.53 -1.82 4.94
C VAL A 94 -2.22 -3.11 4.49
N ALA A 95 -3.36 -2.99 3.80
CA ALA A 95 -4.05 -4.12 3.21
C ALA A 95 -4.13 -3.98 1.69
N CYS A 96 -3.92 -5.09 0.99
CA CYS A 96 -4.14 -5.14 -0.45
C CYS A 96 -4.50 -6.56 -0.92
N GLY A 97 -5.45 -6.61 -1.83
CA GLY A 97 -5.85 -7.82 -2.53
C GLY A 97 -4.81 -8.35 -3.51
N GLY A 98 -4.79 -9.67 -3.69
CA GLY A 98 -4.03 -10.35 -4.73
C GLY A 98 -4.65 -10.24 -6.13
N GLN A 99 -3.79 -10.16 -7.15
CA GLN A 99 -4.27 -10.24 -8.54
C GLN A 99 -4.41 -11.66 -9.05
N ASP A 100 -3.46 -12.50 -8.66
CA ASP A 100 -3.37 -13.90 -9.09
C ASP A 100 -3.92 -14.88 -8.05
N MET A 101 -4.23 -14.39 -6.85
CA MET A 101 -4.68 -15.18 -5.72
C MET A 101 -5.92 -14.52 -5.11
N ALA A 102 -6.91 -15.36 -4.78
CA ALA A 102 -8.13 -14.97 -4.10
C ALA A 102 -7.87 -14.73 -2.60
N LYS A 103 -7.02 -13.76 -2.27
CA LYS A 103 -6.65 -13.42 -0.89
C LYS A 103 -6.44 -11.93 -0.70
N VAL A 104 -6.55 -11.49 0.55
CA VAL A 104 -6.12 -10.18 1.01
C VAL A 104 -4.87 -10.35 1.84
N ASN A 105 -3.87 -9.55 1.54
CA ASN A 105 -2.63 -9.53 2.29
C ASN A 105 -2.58 -8.31 3.18
N PHE A 106 -2.00 -8.49 4.36
CA PHE A 106 -1.82 -7.46 5.35
C PHE A 106 -0.33 -7.35 5.67
N TRP A 107 0.18 -6.13 5.64
CA TRP A 107 1.53 -5.78 6.06
C TRP A 107 1.44 -4.90 7.28
N ASP A 108 2.04 -5.35 8.39
CA ASP A 108 2.31 -4.53 9.55
C ASP A 108 3.74 -3.98 9.44
N LEU A 109 3.84 -2.69 9.14
CA LEU A 109 5.08 -1.97 8.87
C LEU A 109 5.99 -1.85 10.10
N ARG A 110 5.54 -2.26 11.28
CA ARG A 110 6.36 -2.32 12.50
C ARG A 110 7.27 -3.55 12.52
N TYR A 111 6.93 -4.60 11.78
CA TYR A 111 7.69 -5.84 11.76
C TYR A 111 8.97 -5.69 10.95
N CYS A 112 10.06 -6.24 11.50
CA CYS A 112 11.26 -6.50 10.72
C CYS A 112 10.91 -7.46 9.55
N ASN A 113 11.60 -7.34 8.42
CA ASN A 113 11.37 -8.15 7.23
C ASN A 113 10.00 -8.04 6.54
N VAL A 114 9.18 -7.02 6.85
CA VAL A 114 7.92 -6.73 6.12
C VAL A 114 8.12 -6.53 4.60
N GLY A 115 9.36 -6.23 4.17
CA GLY A 115 9.73 -6.17 2.75
C GLY A 115 9.69 -7.53 2.04
N ASN A 116 9.86 -8.64 2.77
CA ASN A 116 9.98 -9.98 2.18
C ASN A 116 8.62 -10.64 1.94
N ALA A 117 7.66 -10.43 2.84
CA ALA A 117 6.37 -11.11 2.81
C ALA A 117 5.30 -10.32 3.58
N PRO A 118 4.00 -10.54 3.27
CA PRO A 118 2.92 -10.05 4.11
C PRO A 118 2.99 -10.65 5.52
N SER A 119 2.61 -9.86 6.51
CA SER A 119 2.54 -10.29 7.92
C SER A 119 1.48 -11.37 8.13
N PHE A 120 0.36 -11.26 7.43
CA PHE A 120 -0.64 -12.32 7.33
C PHE A 120 -1.49 -12.15 6.06
N SER A 121 -2.23 -13.20 5.70
CA SER A 121 -3.16 -13.18 4.58
C SER A 121 -4.49 -13.82 4.97
N MET A 122 -5.57 -13.39 4.33
CA MET A 122 -6.91 -13.96 4.47
C MET A 122 -7.42 -14.42 3.12
N ASP A 123 -7.84 -15.67 3.01
CA ASP A 123 -8.43 -16.19 1.78
C ASP A 123 -9.85 -15.65 1.59
N ILE A 124 -10.17 -15.26 0.35
CA ILE A 124 -11.51 -14.89 -0.09
C ILE A 124 -12.02 -16.01 -0.98
N GLN A 125 -13.20 -16.52 -0.68
CA GLN A 125 -13.80 -17.59 -1.47
C GLN A 125 -14.09 -17.14 -2.90
N SER A 126 -13.61 -17.92 -3.87
CA SER A 126 -14.06 -17.92 -5.27
C SER A 126 -13.92 -16.61 -6.06
N THR A 127 -13.01 -15.70 -5.68
CA THR A 127 -12.76 -14.46 -6.43
C THR A 127 -11.29 -14.29 -6.80
N PRO A 128 -10.90 -14.53 -8.08
CA PRO A 128 -9.49 -14.64 -8.43
C PRO A 128 -8.72 -13.32 -8.32
N ARG A 129 -9.39 -12.18 -8.52
CA ARG A 129 -8.75 -10.87 -8.57
C ARG A 129 -9.46 -9.86 -7.68
N VAL A 130 -8.81 -9.50 -6.59
CA VAL A 130 -9.27 -8.46 -5.68
C VAL A 130 -8.71 -7.13 -6.17
N LEU A 131 -9.59 -6.16 -6.44
CA LEU A 131 -9.23 -4.86 -7.00
C LEU A 131 -9.11 -3.80 -5.91
N VAL A 132 -9.99 -3.81 -4.92
CA VAL A 132 -9.94 -2.79 -3.87
C VAL A 132 -9.96 -3.49 -2.53
N SER A 133 -9.12 -3.01 -1.62
CA SER A 133 -9.19 -3.32 -0.19
C SER A 133 -9.36 -2.00 0.55
N MET A 134 -10.25 -1.95 1.53
CA MET A 134 -10.55 -0.75 2.29
C MET A 134 -10.80 -1.11 3.76
N PHE A 135 -10.11 -0.44 4.67
CA PHE A 135 -10.39 -0.54 6.09
C PHE A 135 -11.64 0.25 6.45
N VAL A 136 -12.53 -0.35 7.24
CA VAL A 136 -13.70 0.35 7.77
C VAL A 136 -13.28 1.18 8.98
N PRO A 137 -13.46 2.52 8.96
CA PRO A 137 -13.06 3.35 10.09
C PRO A 137 -13.81 2.98 11.38
N GLY A 138 -13.04 2.69 12.44
CA GLY A 138 -13.63 2.38 13.76
C GLY A 138 -14.04 0.92 13.94
N GLN A 139 -13.81 0.07 12.95
CA GLN A 139 -14.13 -1.37 13.01
C GLN A 139 -12.91 -2.18 12.58
N ASP A 140 -12.76 -3.37 13.17
CA ASP A 140 -11.74 -4.32 12.74
C ASP A 140 -12.25 -5.12 11.54
N THR A 141 -12.68 -4.41 10.49
CA THR A 141 -13.24 -4.99 9.27
C THR A 141 -12.57 -4.39 8.04
N VAL A 142 -12.21 -5.23 7.07
CA VAL A 142 -11.80 -4.85 5.72
C VAL A 142 -12.91 -5.21 4.74
N ILE A 143 -13.25 -4.26 3.86
CA ILE A 143 -14.09 -4.50 2.71
C ILE A 143 -13.21 -4.72 1.50
N THR A 144 -13.51 -5.75 0.72
CA THR A 144 -12.85 -5.99 -0.55
C THR A 144 -13.83 -6.02 -1.70
N ALA A 145 -13.42 -5.51 -2.86
CA ALA A 145 -14.19 -5.56 -4.09
C ALA A 145 -13.37 -6.26 -5.19
N SER A 146 -13.97 -7.24 -5.86
CA SER A 146 -13.33 -8.05 -6.89
C SER A 146 -13.66 -7.60 -8.31
N SER A 147 -12.88 -8.06 -9.29
CA SER A 147 -13.23 -7.90 -10.71
C SER A 147 -14.48 -8.68 -11.12
N THR A 148 -14.91 -9.64 -10.29
CA THR A 148 -16.10 -10.48 -10.50
C THR A 148 -17.36 -9.90 -9.83
N ARG A 149 -17.32 -8.61 -9.43
CA ARG A 149 -18.45 -7.87 -8.82
C ARG A 149 -18.90 -8.40 -7.46
N TYR A 150 -18.05 -9.16 -6.78
CA TYR A 150 -18.29 -9.54 -5.40
C TYR A 150 -17.66 -8.52 -4.46
N MET A 151 -18.37 -8.30 -3.35
CA MET A 151 -17.88 -7.51 -2.24
C MET A 151 -17.91 -8.39 -0.98
N THR A 152 -16.79 -8.44 -0.27
CA THR A 152 -16.61 -9.30 0.90
C THR A 152 -16.19 -8.46 2.09
N TRP A 153 -16.83 -8.69 3.23
CA TRP A 153 -16.45 -8.15 4.53
C TRP A 153 -15.61 -9.20 5.25
N LEU A 154 -14.45 -8.77 5.74
CA LEU A 154 -13.51 -9.62 6.43
C LEU A 154 -13.21 -8.97 7.77
N ASP A 155 -13.63 -9.64 8.84
CA ASP A 155 -13.27 -9.23 10.20
C ASP A 155 -11.86 -9.75 10.51
N TYR A 156 -11.05 -8.87 11.10
CA TYR A 156 -9.68 -9.18 11.52
C TYR A 156 -9.51 -8.80 12.98
N THR A 157 -8.36 -9.14 13.56
CA THR A 157 -8.03 -8.72 14.92
C THR A 157 -6.61 -8.21 14.93
N VAL A 158 -6.43 -6.95 15.35
CA VAL A 158 -5.10 -6.38 15.55
C VAL A 158 -4.67 -6.68 16.98
N ARG A 159 -3.57 -7.42 17.14
CA ARG A 159 -2.94 -7.55 18.45
C ARG A 159 -2.05 -6.33 18.68
N GLU A 160 -2.58 -5.33 19.41
CA GLU A 160 -1.93 -4.01 19.56
C GLU A 160 -0.53 -4.07 20.21
N ASN A 161 -0.29 -5.03 21.11
CA ASN A 161 0.88 -5.07 22.00
C ASN A 161 1.75 -6.34 21.87
N GLU A 162 1.57 -7.15 20.84
CA GLU A 162 2.43 -8.32 20.64
C GLU A 162 3.71 -7.87 19.93
N ILE A 163 4.81 -7.72 20.68
CA ILE A 163 6.16 -7.64 20.11
C ILE A 163 6.46 -9.05 19.59
N VAL A 164 6.16 -9.30 18.33
CA VAL A 164 6.54 -10.55 17.70
C VAL A 164 8.03 -10.49 17.41
N LYS A 165 8.79 -11.23 18.21
CA LYS A 165 10.21 -11.48 17.97
C LYS A 165 10.34 -12.27 16.66
N GLU A 166 11.32 -11.88 15.84
CA GLU A 166 11.67 -12.62 14.64
C GLU A 166 11.93 -14.10 14.96
N PHE A 167 11.50 -14.98 14.06
CA PHE A 167 12.08 -16.30 13.96
C PHE A 167 13.31 -16.21 13.06
N ASP A 168 14.44 -16.72 13.57
CA ASP A 168 15.74 -16.81 12.88
C ASP A 168 15.65 -17.50 11.51
#